data_AF-A0A7X0D221-F1
#
_entry.id   AF-A0A7X0D221-F1
#
_cell.length_a   1.000
_cell.length_b   1.000
_cell.length_c   1.000
_cell.angle_alpha   90.00
_cell.angle_beta   90.00
_cell.angle_gamma   90.00
#
_symmetry.space_group_name_H-M   'P 1'
#
loop_
_entity.id
_entity.type
_entity.pdbx_description
1 polymer ?
#
loop_
_entity_poly.entity_id
_entity_poly.type
_entity_poly.pdbx_seq_one_letter_code
_entity_poly.pdbx_strand_id
1 'polypeptide(L)'
;MALLSVIRRWYFRDHISIREICRRTGLSRNTIRKYLRAGGVEPKFKVPDRPSKLDPFADRLAAWLKTESKKGRKQKRTMKQLHADLVSLGYEGSYNRVAAFAREWRDDRQRELQTTGRGTFVPLAFEPGEAFQFDWSEDWAIIGNERTKLQVAHTKLSYSRAFIVRAYLLQTHEMLFDAHNHAFCVFGGIPGRGIYDNMKTAIDKVGRGKERDVNVRFMAMASHYVFEPEFCNPASGWEKGQVEKNVQDARHRFFQPIPRFPSLEALNDWLELRCKEFWAKTPHGQMRGTIADI
;
A
#
# COMPACT_ATOMS: atom_id res chain seq x y z
N MET A 1 2.32 15.29 -21.28
CA MET A 1 1.57 14.40 -22.20
C MET A 1 0.62 15.10 -23.17
N ALA A 2 -0.13 16.16 -22.80
CA ALA A 2 -1.20 16.68 -23.68
C ALA A 2 -0.77 17.71 -24.76
N LEU A 3 0.30 18.49 -24.54
CA LEU A 3 0.55 19.67 -25.38
C LEU A 3 1.22 19.35 -26.73
N LEU A 4 2.21 18.44 -26.75
CA LEU A 4 2.93 18.07 -27.97
C LEU A 4 2.01 17.34 -28.98
N SER A 5 1.17 16.43 -28.49
CA SER A 5 0.22 15.67 -29.30
C SER A 5 -0.83 16.58 -29.94
N VAL A 6 -1.34 17.56 -29.19
CA VAL A 6 -2.30 18.55 -29.69
C VAL A 6 -1.68 19.43 -30.78
N ILE A 7 -0.46 19.94 -30.58
CA ILE A 7 0.25 20.76 -31.58
C ILE A 7 0.49 19.97 -32.88
N ARG A 8 0.92 18.71 -32.77
CA ARG A 8 1.17 17.85 -33.94
C ARG A 8 -0.13 17.54 -34.67
N ARG A 9 -1.21 17.21 -33.96
CA ARG A 9 -2.54 16.97 -34.55
C ARG A 9 -3.06 18.22 -35.29
N TRP A 10 -2.99 19.39 -34.64
CA TRP A 10 -3.41 20.65 -35.25
C TRP A 10 -2.66 20.99 -36.53
N TYR A 11 -1.35 20.68 -36.59
CA TYR A 11 -0.54 20.99 -37.76
C TYR A 11 -0.65 19.94 -38.89
N PHE A 12 -0.49 18.65 -38.56
CA PHE A 12 -0.40 17.58 -39.56
C PHE A 12 -1.78 17.07 -40.03
N ARG A 13 -2.80 17.13 -39.18
CA ARG A 13 -4.14 16.61 -39.48
C ARG A 13 -5.15 17.72 -39.76
N ASP A 14 -5.17 18.74 -38.91
CA ASP A 14 -6.17 19.81 -39.00
C ASP A 14 -5.64 21.02 -39.83
N HIS A 15 -4.43 20.92 -40.40
CA HIS A 15 -3.76 21.90 -41.27
C HIS A 15 -3.75 23.35 -40.76
N ILE A 16 -3.76 23.53 -39.43
CA ILE A 16 -3.72 24.84 -38.79
C ILE A 16 -2.32 25.44 -38.94
N SER A 17 -2.24 26.70 -39.38
CA SER A 17 -0.97 27.40 -39.55
C SER A 17 -0.20 27.55 -38.22
N ILE A 18 1.14 27.53 -38.28
CA ILE A 18 2.02 27.74 -37.11
C ILE A 18 1.66 29.04 -36.38
N ARG A 19 1.25 30.08 -37.10
CA ARG A 19 0.86 31.37 -36.53
C ARG A 19 -0.37 31.25 -35.63
N GLU A 20 -1.37 30.49 -36.06
CA GLU A 20 -2.58 30.27 -35.27
C GLU A 20 -2.32 29.33 -34.09
N ILE A 21 -1.44 28.33 -34.26
CA ILE A 21 -1.00 27.49 -33.14
C ILE A 21 -0.27 28.32 -32.07
N CYS A 22 0.58 29.28 -32.47
CA CYS A 22 1.20 30.23 -31.53
C CYS A 22 0.15 31.00 -30.72
N ARG A 23 -0.89 31.51 -31.38
CA ARG A 23 -1.94 32.30 -30.73
C ARG A 23 -2.73 31.47 -29.71
N ARG A 24 -3.02 30.21 -30.03
CA ARG A 24 -3.78 29.30 -29.17
C ARG A 24 -2.97 28.74 -27.99
N THR A 25 -1.67 28.55 -28.15
CA THR A 25 -0.82 27.90 -27.14
C THR A 25 0.06 28.85 -26.34
N GLY A 26 0.21 30.10 -26.80
CA GLY A 26 1.16 31.07 -26.23
C GLY A 26 2.63 30.72 -26.48
N LEU A 27 2.93 29.67 -27.26
CA LEU A 27 4.29 29.22 -27.53
C LEU A 27 4.93 29.98 -28.70
N SER A 28 6.24 30.20 -28.60
CA SER A 28 7.00 30.82 -29.69
C SER A 28 6.98 29.96 -30.97
N ARG A 29 7.08 30.61 -32.13
CA ARG A 29 7.17 29.92 -33.44
C ARG A 29 8.34 28.94 -33.48
N ASN A 30 9.45 29.27 -32.81
CA ASN A 30 10.63 28.41 -32.75
C ASN A 30 10.39 27.14 -31.93
N THR A 31 9.66 27.27 -30.82
CA THR A 31 9.25 26.13 -29.99
C THR A 31 8.31 25.19 -30.76
N ILE A 32 7.32 25.74 -31.46
CA ILE A 32 6.38 24.93 -32.27
C ILE A 32 7.11 24.21 -33.41
N ARG A 33 8.00 24.90 -34.15
CA ARG A 33 8.82 24.23 -35.19
C ARG A 33 9.70 23.13 -34.61
N LYS A 34 10.32 23.36 -33.45
CA LYS A 34 11.12 22.35 -32.74
C LYS A 34 10.26 21.11 -32.40
N TYR A 35 9.04 21.32 -31.92
CA TYR A 35 8.11 20.26 -31.54
C TYR A 35 7.56 19.47 -32.75
N LEU A 36 7.34 20.14 -33.89
CA LEU A 36 6.95 19.48 -35.13
C LEU A 36 8.09 18.59 -35.68
N ARG A 37 9.35 19.05 -35.58
CA ARG A 37 10.54 18.29 -36.00
C ARG A 37 10.90 17.11 -35.10
N ALA A 38 10.56 17.14 -33.81
CA ALA A 38 10.98 16.16 -32.81
C ALA A 38 10.32 14.76 -32.91
N GLY A 39 9.64 14.43 -34.02
CA GLY A 39 9.18 13.07 -34.31
C GLY A 39 8.13 12.45 -33.38
N GLY A 40 7.64 13.18 -32.36
CA GLY A 40 6.70 12.67 -31.35
C GLY A 40 7.33 12.41 -29.97
N VAL A 41 8.63 12.63 -29.81
CA VAL A 41 9.30 12.51 -28.50
C VAL A 41 9.11 13.79 -27.69
N GLU A 42 8.64 13.68 -26.43
CA GLU A 42 8.54 14.84 -25.55
C GLU A 42 9.93 15.48 -25.33
N PRO A 43 10.04 16.81 -25.44
CA PRO A 43 11.32 17.49 -25.27
C PRO A 43 11.77 17.39 -23.81
N LYS A 44 12.88 16.68 -23.58
CA LYS A 44 13.56 16.68 -22.28
C LYS A 44 14.38 17.96 -22.12
N PHE A 45 14.10 18.71 -21.07
CA PHE A 45 14.91 19.87 -20.69
C PHE A 45 16.11 19.37 -19.87
N LYS A 46 17.33 19.74 -20.29
CA LYS A 46 18.53 19.52 -19.49
C LYS A 46 18.56 20.57 -18.38
N VAL A 47 18.32 20.16 -17.14
CA VAL A 47 18.54 21.00 -15.96
C VAL A 47 20.03 20.88 -15.60
N PRO A 48 20.79 21.99 -15.46
CA PRO A 48 22.18 21.91 -15.03
C PRO A 48 22.30 21.38 -13.60
N ASP A 49 23.27 20.50 -13.34
CA ASP A 49 23.56 20.02 -12.00
C ASP A 49 24.11 21.15 -11.12
N ARG A 50 23.26 21.57 -10.19
CA ARG A 50 23.45 22.48 -9.06
C ARG A 50 24.28 21.88 -7.91
N PRO A 51 25.60 22.07 -7.71
CA PRO A 51 26.22 21.57 -6.48
C PRO A 51 25.55 22.25 -5.27
N SER A 52 25.15 21.42 -4.33
CA SER A 52 24.43 21.80 -3.12
C SER A 52 25.42 22.02 -1.98
N LYS A 53 25.14 22.98 -1.10
CA LYS A 53 25.91 23.15 0.17
C LYS A 53 25.94 21.88 1.04
N LEU A 54 25.04 20.92 0.78
CA LEU A 54 24.97 19.64 1.49
C LEU A 54 25.92 18.58 0.92
N ASP A 55 26.42 18.73 -0.31
CA ASP A 55 27.23 17.70 -0.98
C ASP A 55 28.48 17.32 -0.18
N PRO A 56 29.23 18.27 0.44
CA PRO A 56 30.38 17.91 1.28
C PRO A 56 30.02 17.12 2.55
N PHE A 57 28.75 17.14 2.96
CA PHE A 57 28.25 16.48 4.17
C PHE A 57 27.37 15.26 3.87
N ALA A 58 27.12 14.96 2.58
CA ALA A 58 26.18 13.95 2.14
C ALA A 58 26.53 12.56 2.66
N ASP A 59 27.79 12.12 2.51
CA ASP A 59 28.25 10.81 2.97
C ASP A 59 28.12 10.64 4.48
N ARG A 60 28.45 11.70 5.22
CA ARG A 60 28.36 11.71 6.69
C ARG A 60 26.90 11.64 7.15
N LEU A 61 26.03 12.43 6.52
CA LEU A 61 24.60 12.40 6.81
C LEU A 61 23.99 11.05 6.46
N ALA A 62 24.37 10.44 5.33
CA ALA A 62 23.95 9.09 4.95
C ALA A 62 24.41 8.03 5.99
N ALA A 63 25.65 8.12 6.48
CA ALA A 63 26.15 7.24 7.52
C ALA A 63 25.36 7.39 8.84
N TRP A 64 25.04 8.63 9.24
CA TRP A 64 24.20 8.88 10.42
C TRP A 64 22.79 8.32 10.24
N LEU A 65 22.16 8.59 9.09
CA LEU A 65 20.82 8.04 8.79
C LEU A 65 20.83 6.50 8.79
N LYS A 66 21.90 5.86 8.32
CA LYS A 66 22.09 4.40 8.39
C LYS A 66 22.13 3.91 9.84
N THR A 67 22.89 4.57 10.71
CA THR A 67 22.96 4.22 12.13
C THR A 67 21.64 4.46 12.85
N GLU A 68 20.99 5.59 12.62
CA GLU A 68 19.71 5.95 13.23
C GLU A 68 18.54 5.07 12.73
N SER A 69 18.65 4.47 11.54
CA SER A 69 17.65 3.52 11.03
C SER A 69 17.59 2.20 11.82
N LYS A 70 18.67 1.83 12.52
CA LYS A 70 18.77 0.59 13.29
C LYS A 70 18.32 0.73 14.75
N LYS A 71 18.10 1.97 15.22
CA LYS A 71 17.75 2.26 16.62
C LYS A 71 16.23 2.26 16.83
N GLY A 72 15.80 1.86 18.03
CA GLY A 72 14.39 1.95 18.44
C GLY A 72 13.90 3.39 18.55
N ARG A 73 12.57 3.59 18.45
CA ARG A 73 11.93 4.92 18.35
C ARG A 73 12.33 5.91 19.46
N LYS A 74 12.62 5.42 20.68
CA LYS A 74 13.04 6.24 21.83
C LYS A 74 14.53 6.64 21.81
N GLN A 75 15.38 5.91 21.09
CA GLN A 75 16.84 6.13 21.03
C GLN A 75 17.30 6.81 19.73
N LYS A 76 16.35 7.05 18.81
CA LYS A 76 16.61 7.61 17.49
C LYS A 76 16.71 9.13 17.56
N ARG A 77 17.81 9.69 17.04
CA ARG A 77 17.97 11.13 16.88
C ARG A 77 16.96 11.68 15.89
N THR A 78 16.38 12.83 16.25
CA THR A 78 15.46 13.56 15.38
C THR A 78 16.22 14.25 14.25
N MET A 79 15.53 14.56 13.15
CA MET A 79 16.13 15.32 12.05
C MET A 79 16.64 16.70 12.47
N LYS A 80 16.02 17.31 13.50
CA LYS A 80 16.47 18.58 14.07
C LYS A 80 17.83 18.44 14.75
N GLN A 81 18.05 17.34 15.47
CA GLN A 81 19.34 17.02 16.11
C GLN A 81 20.41 16.74 15.05
N LEU A 82 20.10 15.94 14.01
CA LEU A 82 21.05 15.69 12.92
C LEU A 82 21.43 16.97 12.15
N HIS A 83 20.51 17.92 12.01
CA HIS A 83 20.82 19.23 11.45
C HIS A 83 21.73 20.06 12.37
N ALA A 84 21.47 20.09 13.67
CA ALA A 84 22.34 20.78 14.63
C ALA A 84 23.76 20.20 14.64
N ASP A 85 23.89 18.86 14.59
CA ASP A 85 25.17 18.17 14.50
C ASP A 85 25.93 18.53 13.20
N LEU A 86 25.21 18.74 12.08
CA LEU A 86 25.81 19.21 10.83
C LEU A 86 26.27 20.67 10.94
N VAL A 87 25.47 21.54 11.55
CA VAL A 87 25.83 22.96 11.75
C VAL A 87 27.09 23.08 12.60
N SER A 88 27.25 22.27 13.66
CA SER A 88 28.48 22.26 14.46
C SER A 88 29.72 21.80 13.70
N LEU A 89 29.54 21.14 12.56
CA LEU A 89 30.61 20.71 11.66
C LEU A 89 30.88 21.68 10.50
N GLY A 90 30.25 22.86 10.52
CA GLY A 90 30.42 23.89 9.49
C GLY A 90 29.40 23.85 8.35
N TYR A 91 28.26 23.16 8.52
CA TYR A 91 27.17 23.22 7.54
C TYR A 91 26.38 24.52 7.64
N GLU A 92 26.37 25.31 6.57
CA GLU A 92 25.62 26.59 6.49
C GLU A 92 24.28 26.49 5.73
N GLY A 93 23.84 25.28 5.39
CA GLY A 93 22.59 25.08 4.65
C GLY A 93 21.37 25.01 5.58
N SER A 94 20.18 24.93 4.98
CA SER A 94 18.92 24.92 5.74
C SER A 94 18.52 23.51 6.20
N TYR A 95 17.79 23.45 7.31
CA TYR A 95 17.11 22.25 7.79
C TYR A 95 16.31 21.54 6.69
N ASN A 96 15.62 22.31 5.84
CA ASN A 96 14.80 21.76 4.76
C ASN A 96 15.62 20.96 3.75
N ARG A 97 16.89 21.35 3.50
CA ARG A 97 17.78 20.61 2.59
C ARG A 97 18.23 19.28 3.21
N VAL A 98 18.53 19.28 4.51
CA VAL A 98 18.82 18.06 5.29
C VAL A 98 17.60 17.13 5.35
N ALA A 99 16.41 17.68 5.55
CA ALA A 99 15.16 16.92 5.55
C ALA A 99 14.78 16.38 4.16
N ALA A 100 15.06 17.12 3.09
CA ALA A 100 14.90 16.65 1.71
C ALA A 100 15.85 15.49 1.42
N PHE A 101 17.14 15.65 1.72
CA PHE A 101 18.14 14.58 1.56
C PHE A 101 17.78 13.34 2.37
N ALA A 102 17.31 13.48 3.60
CA ALA A 102 16.91 12.35 4.42
C ALA A 102 15.64 11.63 3.92
N ARG A 103 14.75 12.33 3.19
CA ARG A 103 13.62 11.71 2.50
C ARG A 103 14.10 10.95 1.28
N GLU A 104 14.88 11.60 0.43
CA GLU A 104 15.46 11.00 -0.78
C GLU A 104 16.31 9.77 -0.45
N TRP A 105 17.18 9.85 0.55
CA TRP A 105 17.95 8.71 1.06
C TRP A 105 17.07 7.56 1.57
N ARG A 106 15.90 7.85 2.17
CA ARG A 106 14.96 6.78 2.59
C ARG A 106 14.29 6.15 1.38
N ASP A 107 13.90 6.96 0.39
CA ASP A 107 13.27 6.50 -0.84
C ASP A 107 14.25 5.69 -1.70
N ASP A 108 15.51 6.13 -1.77
CA ASP A 108 16.62 5.41 -2.42
C ASP A 108 16.92 4.12 -1.67
N ARG A 109 16.99 4.14 -0.33
CA ARG A 109 17.16 2.91 0.44
C ARG A 109 15.97 1.98 0.33
N GLN A 110 14.75 2.49 0.23
CA GLN A 110 13.57 1.67 -0.03
C GLN A 110 13.65 1.06 -1.44
N ARG A 111 14.08 1.82 -2.44
CA ARG A 111 14.35 1.33 -3.81
C ARG A 111 15.49 0.31 -3.83
N GLU A 112 16.60 0.55 -3.14
CA GLU A 112 17.71 -0.38 -3.00
C GLU A 112 17.29 -1.64 -2.23
N LEU A 113 16.51 -1.53 -1.16
CA LEU A 113 15.93 -2.69 -0.47
C LEU A 113 14.96 -3.46 -1.38
N GLN A 114 14.28 -2.78 -2.31
CA GLN A 114 13.51 -3.42 -3.37
C GLN A 114 14.37 -4.00 -4.50
N THR A 115 15.59 -3.50 -4.71
CA THR A 115 16.47 -3.90 -5.84
C THR A 115 17.59 -4.87 -5.45
N THR A 116 18.03 -4.90 -4.18
CA THR A 116 19.30 -5.53 -3.75
C THR A 116 19.17 -6.61 -2.68
N GLY A 117 17.98 -7.14 -2.39
CA GLY A 117 17.89 -8.20 -1.37
C GLY A 117 16.68 -9.12 -1.37
N ARG A 118 15.62 -8.81 -2.10
CA ARG A 118 14.46 -9.70 -2.29
C ARG A 118 14.00 -9.52 -3.72
N GLY A 119 13.76 -10.63 -4.41
CA GLY A 119 13.65 -10.71 -5.87
C GLY A 119 12.70 -9.68 -6.49
N THR A 120 12.86 -9.47 -7.80
CA THR A 120 11.98 -8.69 -8.66
C THR A 120 10.52 -8.73 -8.16
N PHE A 121 10.05 -7.61 -7.62
CA PHE A 121 8.66 -7.48 -7.18
C PHE A 121 7.79 -7.30 -8.41
N VAL A 122 7.17 -8.38 -8.88
CA VAL A 122 6.13 -8.32 -9.90
C VAL A 122 4.85 -7.82 -9.22
N PRO A 123 4.29 -6.66 -9.62
CA PRO A 123 3.00 -6.24 -9.10
C PRO A 123 1.97 -7.33 -9.37
N LEU A 124 1.33 -7.84 -8.33
CA LEU A 124 0.27 -8.83 -8.48
C LEU A 124 -0.96 -8.13 -9.10
N ALA A 125 -1.27 -8.51 -10.34
CA ALA A 125 -2.54 -8.19 -10.99
C ALA A 125 -3.51 -9.34 -10.72
N PHE A 126 -4.76 -9.00 -10.47
CA PHE A 126 -5.84 -9.95 -10.25
C PHE A 126 -6.99 -9.59 -11.18
N GLU A 127 -7.81 -10.57 -11.54
CA GLU A 127 -9.10 -10.39 -12.21
C GLU A 127 -10.24 -10.23 -11.19
N PRO A 128 -11.39 -9.64 -11.58
CA PRO A 128 -12.57 -9.60 -10.74
C PRO A 128 -12.96 -10.99 -10.22
N GLY A 129 -13.12 -11.14 -8.92
CA GLY A 129 -13.46 -12.43 -8.29
C GLY A 129 -12.35 -13.48 -8.29
N GLU A 130 -11.13 -13.16 -8.73
CA GLU A 130 -10.04 -14.14 -8.78
C GLU A 130 -9.60 -14.59 -7.37
N ALA A 131 -9.37 -13.64 -6.47
CA ALA A 131 -8.78 -13.95 -5.18
C ALA A 131 -9.21 -13.00 -4.05
N PHE A 132 -9.25 -13.54 -2.83
CA PHE A 132 -9.22 -12.76 -1.59
C PHE A 132 -7.99 -13.08 -0.77
N GLN A 133 -7.67 -12.21 0.18
CA GLN A 133 -6.66 -12.42 1.21
C GLN A 133 -7.31 -12.37 2.58
N PHE A 134 -6.89 -13.29 3.46
CA PHE A 134 -7.38 -13.37 4.83
C PHE A 134 -6.24 -13.23 5.84
N ASP A 135 -6.44 -12.47 6.92
CA ASP A 135 -5.46 -12.30 7.99
C ASP A 135 -6.07 -12.13 9.38
N TRP A 136 -5.27 -12.41 10.41
CA TRP A 136 -5.61 -12.15 11.80
C TRP A 136 -4.77 -11.00 12.37
N SER A 137 -5.39 -10.09 13.12
CA SER A 137 -4.70 -9.11 13.96
C SER A 137 -5.19 -9.18 15.41
N GLU A 138 -4.40 -8.60 16.32
CA GLU A 138 -4.81 -8.41 17.71
C GLU A 138 -5.09 -6.95 17.99
N ASP A 139 -6.26 -6.63 18.54
CA ASP A 139 -6.63 -5.27 18.93
C ASP A 139 -7.40 -5.25 20.26
N TRP A 140 -7.80 -4.07 20.71
CA TRP A 140 -8.50 -3.88 21.98
C TRP A 140 -9.77 -3.08 21.76
N ALA A 141 -10.84 -3.46 22.47
CA ALA A 141 -12.06 -2.68 22.61
C ALA A 141 -12.50 -2.67 24.07
N ILE A 142 -13.45 -1.79 24.40
CA ILE A 142 -14.19 -1.86 25.65
C ILE A 142 -15.56 -2.49 25.33
N ILE A 143 -15.80 -3.70 25.83
CA ILE A 143 -17.05 -4.44 25.65
C ILE A 143 -17.71 -4.59 27.02
N GLY A 144 -18.95 -4.12 27.16
CA GLY A 144 -19.67 -4.22 28.44
C GLY A 144 -18.91 -3.54 29.60
N ASN A 145 -18.25 -2.41 29.33
CA ASN A 145 -17.36 -1.68 30.25
C ASN A 145 -16.05 -2.40 30.64
N GLU A 146 -15.75 -3.55 30.06
CA GLU A 146 -14.48 -4.25 30.27
C GLU A 146 -13.54 -4.07 29.09
N ARG A 147 -12.25 -3.86 29.38
CA ARG A 147 -11.23 -3.79 28.32
C ARG A 147 -10.89 -5.19 27.85
N THR A 148 -11.36 -5.55 26.65
CA THR A 148 -11.26 -6.88 26.08
C THR A 148 -10.23 -6.92 24.94
N LYS A 149 -9.35 -7.93 24.97
CA LYS A 149 -8.45 -8.22 23.86
C LYS A 149 -9.24 -8.97 22.78
N LEU A 150 -9.11 -8.53 21.53
CA LEU A 150 -9.83 -9.07 20.39
C LEU A 150 -8.87 -9.68 19.38
N GLN A 151 -9.33 -10.77 18.78
CA GLN A 151 -8.77 -11.41 17.61
C GLN A 151 -9.60 -10.95 16.40
N VAL A 152 -8.99 -10.17 15.52
CA VAL A 152 -9.70 -9.46 14.46
C VAL A 152 -9.39 -10.12 13.12
N ALA A 153 -10.40 -10.67 12.48
CA ALA A 153 -10.34 -11.22 11.14
C ALA A 153 -10.41 -10.10 10.11
N HIS A 154 -9.51 -10.11 9.14
CA HIS A 154 -9.51 -9.21 7.99
C HIS A 154 -9.64 -10.05 6.73
N THR A 155 -10.70 -9.83 5.96
CA THR A 155 -10.89 -10.45 4.64
C THR A 155 -10.94 -9.35 3.59
N LYS A 156 -10.16 -9.48 2.51
CA LYS A 156 -10.11 -8.45 1.45
C LYS A 156 -10.06 -9.06 0.06
N LEU A 157 -10.86 -8.52 -0.84
CA LEU A 157 -10.81 -8.82 -2.27
C LEU A 157 -9.57 -8.21 -2.91
N SER A 158 -8.81 -9.02 -3.65
CA SER A 158 -7.53 -8.60 -4.22
C SER A 158 -7.70 -7.63 -5.40
N TYR A 159 -8.80 -7.74 -6.15
CA TYR A 159 -9.17 -6.86 -7.27
C TYR A 159 -9.74 -5.52 -6.78
N SER A 160 -11.00 -5.50 -6.34
CA SER A 160 -11.75 -4.29 -5.98
C SER A 160 -11.24 -3.59 -4.72
N ARG A 161 -10.44 -4.29 -3.92
CA ARG A 161 -9.92 -3.83 -2.61
C ARG A 161 -10.99 -3.71 -1.52
N ALA A 162 -12.22 -4.16 -1.78
CA ALA A 162 -13.26 -4.27 -0.75
C ALA A 162 -12.77 -5.17 0.39
N PHE A 163 -13.01 -4.75 1.62
CA PHE A 163 -12.48 -5.40 2.82
C PHE A 163 -13.50 -5.42 3.95
N ILE A 164 -13.57 -6.51 4.69
CA ILE A 164 -14.39 -6.69 5.89
C ILE A 164 -13.52 -7.03 7.08
N VAL A 165 -13.90 -6.47 8.22
CA VAL A 165 -13.25 -6.68 9.51
C VAL A 165 -14.28 -7.22 10.48
N ARG A 166 -13.94 -8.29 11.20
CA ARG A 166 -14.81 -8.89 12.23
C ARG A 166 -13.99 -9.30 13.45
N ALA A 167 -14.48 -8.99 14.64
CA ALA A 167 -13.80 -9.22 15.90
C ALA A 167 -14.35 -10.44 16.63
N TYR A 168 -13.42 -11.18 17.25
CA TYR A 168 -13.66 -12.39 18.03
C TYR A 168 -12.84 -12.36 19.32
N LEU A 169 -13.17 -13.26 20.26
CA LEU A 169 -12.36 -13.44 21.48
C LEU A 169 -11.18 -14.40 21.26
N LEU A 170 -11.31 -15.31 20.29
CA LEU A 170 -10.37 -16.41 20.02
C LEU A 170 -10.14 -16.56 18.52
N GLN A 171 -9.08 -17.29 18.14
CA GLN A 171 -8.79 -17.72 16.76
C GLN A 171 -9.01 -19.24 16.63
N THR A 172 -10.23 -19.73 16.88
CA THR A 172 -10.55 -21.15 16.65
C THR A 172 -11.04 -21.40 15.22
N HIS A 173 -11.20 -22.66 14.84
CA HIS A 173 -11.75 -23.01 13.52
C HIS A 173 -13.16 -22.49 13.33
N GLU A 174 -13.99 -22.52 14.38
CA GLU A 174 -15.36 -22.01 14.36
C GLU A 174 -15.37 -20.51 14.04
N MET A 175 -14.48 -19.73 14.67
CA MET A 175 -14.36 -18.29 14.42
C MET A 175 -13.81 -18.00 13.02
N LEU A 176 -12.89 -18.84 12.52
CA LEU A 176 -12.41 -18.74 11.16
C LEU A 176 -13.55 -18.95 10.15
N PHE A 177 -14.40 -19.96 10.36
CA PHE A 177 -15.49 -20.29 9.46
C PHE A 177 -16.59 -19.23 9.49
N ASP A 178 -16.92 -18.74 10.69
CA ASP A 178 -17.84 -17.61 10.86
C ASP A 178 -17.34 -16.35 10.12
N ALA A 179 -16.04 -16.06 10.21
CA ALA A 179 -15.46 -14.89 9.56
C ALA A 179 -15.59 -14.96 8.03
N HIS A 180 -15.36 -16.14 7.44
CA HIS A 180 -15.54 -16.36 6.00
C HIS A 180 -17.01 -16.26 5.59
N ASN A 181 -17.91 -16.90 6.34
CA ASN A 181 -19.35 -16.81 6.09
C ASN A 181 -19.82 -15.35 6.04
N HIS A 182 -19.50 -14.57 7.08
CA HIS A 182 -19.88 -13.16 7.14
C HIS A 182 -19.24 -12.35 6.02
N ALA A 183 -17.94 -12.54 5.74
CA ALA A 183 -17.28 -11.82 4.66
C ALA A 183 -17.92 -12.10 3.29
N PHE A 184 -18.19 -13.37 2.96
CA PHE A 184 -18.78 -13.76 1.68
C PHE A 184 -20.22 -13.28 1.53
N CYS A 185 -21.02 -13.30 2.60
CA CYS A 185 -22.35 -12.69 2.61
C CYS A 185 -22.28 -11.20 2.28
N VAL A 186 -21.35 -10.47 2.88
CA VAL A 186 -21.22 -9.02 2.66
C VAL A 186 -20.67 -8.69 1.28
N PHE A 187 -19.76 -9.50 0.74
CA PHE A 187 -19.27 -9.33 -0.63
C PHE A 187 -20.30 -9.75 -1.69
N GLY A 188 -21.32 -10.53 -1.33
CA GLY A 188 -22.32 -11.03 -2.27
C GLY A 188 -21.78 -12.11 -3.22
N GLY A 189 -20.65 -12.73 -2.89
CA GLY A 189 -19.99 -13.73 -3.73
C GLY A 189 -18.72 -14.30 -3.10
N ILE A 190 -18.23 -15.40 -3.67
CA ILE A 190 -17.05 -16.12 -3.20
C ILE A 190 -16.00 -16.10 -4.31
N PRO A 191 -14.79 -15.56 -4.08
CA PRO A 191 -13.72 -15.58 -5.07
C PRO A 191 -13.14 -16.98 -5.30
N GLY A 192 -12.55 -17.21 -6.48
CA GLY A 192 -12.02 -18.52 -6.86
C GLY A 192 -10.83 -18.99 -6.03
N ARG A 193 -10.02 -18.07 -5.47
CA ARG A 193 -8.88 -18.39 -4.61
C ARG A 193 -8.89 -17.63 -3.28
N GLY A 194 -8.44 -18.30 -2.22
CA GLY A 194 -8.23 -17.70 -0.90
C GLY A 194 -6.75 -17.71 -0.53
N ILE A 195 -6.15 -16.55 -0.31
CA ILE A 195 -4.73 -16.41 0.01
C ILE A 195 -4.55 -16.22 1.51
N TYR A 196 -3.77 -17.10 2.13
CA TYR A 196 -3.57 -17.18 3.58
C TYR A 196 -2.09 -17.13 3.97
N ASP A 197 -1.83 -16.69 5.20
CA ASP A 197 -0.55 -16.97 5.84
C ASP A 197 -0.56 -18.41 6.41
N ASN A 198 0.59 -18.89 6.88
CA ASN A 198 0.76 -20.22 7.46
C ASN A 198 0.19 -20.30 8.90
N MET A 199 -1.08 -19.90 9.07
CA MET A 199 -1.76 -19.87 10.36
C MET A 199 -2.16 -21.27 10.82
N LYS A 200 -2.08 -21.52 12.13
CA LYS A 200 -2.38 -22.84 12.74
C LYS A 200 -3.81 -23.33 12.53
N THR A 201 -4.75 -22.42 12.28
CA THR A 201 -6.16 -22.75 11.98
C THR A 201 -6.37 -23.23 10.54
N ALA A 202 -5.35 -23.13 9.70
CA ALA A 202 -5.39 -23.61 8.32
C ALA A 202 -4.27 -24.63 8.02
N ILE A 203 -3.16 -24.61 8.75
CA ILE A 203 -2.02 -25.52 8.56
C ILE A 203 -1.72 -26.25 9.87
N ASP A 204 -1.73 -27.59 9.81
CA ASP A 204 -1.32 -28.44 10.93
C ASP A 204 0.20 -28.57 11.01
N LYS A 205 0.88 -28.70 9.87
CA LYS A 205 2.35 -28.72 9.77
C LYS A 205 2.86 -28.06 8.49
N VAL A 206 3.97 -27.34 8.60
CA VAL A 206 4.72 -26.80 7.46
C VAL A 206 5.85 -27.78 7.13
N GLY A 207 5.83 -28.36 5.93
CA GLY A 207 6.82 -29.33 5.44
C GLY A 207 8.06 -28.68 4.80
N ARG A 208 8.86 -29.45 4.06
CA ARG A 208 10.00 -28.92 3.27
C ARG A 208 9.49 -28.32 1.96
N GLY A 209 9.87 -27.08 1.66
CA GLY A 209 9.51 -26.43 0.39
C GLY A 209 8.06 -25.93 0.37
N LYS A 210 7.27 -26.33 -0.64
CA LYS A 210 5.84 -25.94 -0.80
C LYS A 210 4.84 -26.90 -0.14
N GLU A 211 5.32 -28.03 0.40
CA GLU A 211 4.48 -29.04 1.04
C GLU A 211 3.93 -28.53 2.37
N ARG A 212 2.60 -28.63 2.54
CA ARG A 212 1.87 -28.19 3.73
C ARG A 212 0.83 -29.24 4.06
N ASP A 213 0.81 -29.69 5.32
CA ASP A 213 -0.31 -30.46 5.85
C ASP A 213 -1.41 -29.47 6.20
N VAL A 214 -2.33 -29.28 5.25
CA VAL A 214 -3.48 -28.39 5.43
C VAL A 214 -4.48 -29.05 6.37
N ASN A 215 -4.99 -28.29 7.34
CA ASN A 215 -5.93 -28.80 8.32
C ASN A 215 -7.21 -29.33 7.64
N VAL A 216 -7.64 -30.53 8.01
CA VAL A 216 -8.79 -31.21 7.39
C VAL A 216 -10.09 -30.39 7.51
N ARG A 217 -10.31 -29.72 8.65
CA ARG A 217 -11.50 -28.88 8.85
C ARG A 217 -11.45 -27.65 7.94
N PHE A 218 -10.27 -27.05 7.78
CA PHE A 218 -10.08 -25.93 6.87
C PHE A 218 -10.32 -26.33 5.41
N MET A 219 -9.81 -27.50 4.99
CA MET A 219 -10.10 -28.04 3.65
C MET A 219 -11.59 -28.33 3.43
N ALA A 220 -12.31 -28.79 4.47
CA ALA A 220 -13.75 -28.97 4.38
C ALA A 220 -14.49 -27.64 4.15
N MET A 221 -14.08 -26.56 4.82
CA MET A 221 -14.61 -25.22 4.57
C MET A 221 -14.30 -24.75 3.14
N ALA A 222 -13.05 -24.90 2.67
CA ALA A 222 -12.66 -24.51 1.32
C ALA A 222 -13.47 -25.27 0.26
N SER A 223 -13.72 -26.57 0.48
CA SER A 223 -14.58 -27.38 -0.37
C SER A 223 -16.06 -26.97 -0.31
N HIS A 224 -16.55 -26.53 0.86
CA HIS A 224 -17.94 -26.07 1.01
C HIS A 224 -18.19 -24.78 0.21
N TYR A 225 -17.27 -23.82 0.31
CA TYR A 225 -17.35 -22.55 -0.41
C TYR A 225 -16.78 -22.60 -1.83
N VAL A 226 -16.17 -23.72 -2.23
CA VAL A 226 -15.65 -23.97 -3.58
C VAL A 226 -14.59 -22.93 -4.00
N PHE A 227 -13.60 -22.69 -3.13
CA PHE A 227 -12.42 -21.87 -3.47
C PHE A 227 -11.13 -22.67 -3.25
N GLU A 228 -10.08 -22.30 -3.98
CA GLU A 228 -8.75 -22.90 -3.85
C GLU A 228 -7.91 -22.16 -2.79
N PRO A 229 -7.49 -22.81 -1.70
CA PRO A 229 -6.63 -22.17 -0.70
C PRO A 229 -5.18 -22.14 -1.18
N GLU A 230 -4.61 -20.94 -1.20
CA GLU A 230 -3.21 -20.66 -1.52
C GLU A 230 -2.50 -20.12 -0.28
N PHE A 231 -1.35 -20.67 0.06
CA PHE A 231 -0.58 -20.27 1.24
C PHE A 231 0.71 -19.56 0.84
N CYS A 232 1.00 -18.42 1.47
CA CYS A 232 2.22 -17.67 1.23
C CYS A 232 3.46 -18.45 1.66
N ASN A 233 4.57 -18.27 0.94
CA ASN A 233 5.83 -18.90 1.30
C ASN A 233 6.30 -18.42 2.69
N PRO A 234 6.91 -19.27 3.52
CA PRO A 234 7.45 -18.85 4.81
C PRO A 234 8.37 -17.63 4.65
N ALA A 235 8.24 -16.65 5.56
CA ALA A 235 8.98 -15.38 5.55
C ALA A 235 8.81 -14.49 4.28
N SER A 236 7.74 -14.69 3.50
CA SER A 236 7.45 -13.97 2.26
C SER A 236 6.24 -13.03 2.37
N GLY A 237 6.20 -12.19 3.42
CA GLY A 237 5.10 -11.24 3.66
C GLY A 237 4.79 -10.27 2.51
N TRP A 238 5.74 -10.09 1.58
CA TRP A 238 5.53 -9.31 0.35
C TRP A 238 4.50 -9.92 -0.61
N GLU A 239 4.26 -11.24 -0.57
CA GLU A 239 3.22 -11.91 -1.37
C GLU A 239 1.80 -11.48 -0.91
N LYS A 240 1.69 -10.98 0.32
CA LYS A 240 0.46 -10.48 0.96
C LYS A 240 0.48 -8.96 1.21
N GLY A 241 1.30 -8.22 0.45
CA GLY A 241 1.54 -6.78 0.67
C GLY A 241 0.28 -5.90 0.60
N GLN A 242 -0.83 -6.42 0.09
CA GLN A 242 -2.11 -5.71 0.09
C GLN A 242 -2.76 -5.69 1.47
N VAL A 243 -2.67 -6.77 2.27
CA VAL A 243 -3.32 -6.87 3.58
C VAL A 243 -2.47 -6.31 4.72
N GLU A 244 -1.15 -6.41 4.68
CA GLU A 244 -0.27 -5.81 5.72
C GLU A 244 -0.48 -4.30 5.87
N LYS A 245 -0.63 -3.59 4.75
CA LYS A 245 -0.96 -2.16 4.78
C LYS A 245 -2.38 -1.90 5.31
N ASN A 246 -3.32 -2.81 5.06
CA ASN A 246 -4.69 -2.64 5.60
C ASN A 246 -4.77 -2.94 7.08
N VAL A 247 -4.04 -3.90 7.63
CA VAL A 247 -4.06 -4.16 9.07
C VAL A 247 -3.56 -2.93 9.83
N GLN A 248 -2.51 -2.28 9.32
CA GLN A 248 -2.05 -0.99 9.85
C GLN A 248 -3.10 0.11 9.67
N ASP A 249 -3.69 0.22 8.49
CA ASP A 249 -4.72 1.23 8.21
C ASP A 249 -6.00 1.01 9.03
N ALA A 250 -6.43 -0.24 9.22
CA ALA A 250 -7.63 -0.65 9.97
C ALA A 250 -7.47 -0.34 11.45
N ARG A 251 -6.30 -0.62 12.04
CA ARG A 251 -6.00 -0.23 13.43
C ARG A 251 -6.18 1.27 13.66
N HIS A 252 -5.71 2.10 12.73
CA HIS A 252 -5.88 3.55 12.83
C HIS A 252 -7.32 4.02 12.54
N ARG A 253 -8.06 3.32 11.68
CA ARG A 253 -9.42 3.69 11.27
C ARG A 253 -10.50 3.27 12.25
N PHE A 254 -10.37 2.08 12.86
CA PHE A 254 -11.43 1.47 13.67
C PHE A 254 -11.10 1.43 15.16
N PHE A 255 -9.83 1.21 15.52
CA PHE A 255 -9.42 0.90 16.89
C PHE A 255 -8.70 2.05 17.59
N GLN A 256 -8.61 3.22 16.94
CA GLN A 256 -8.04 4.45 17.50
C GLN A 256 -8.99 5.65 17.28
N PRO A 257 -9.61 6.18 18.35
CA PRO A 257 -9.52 5.75 19.74
C PRO A 257 -10.14 4.36 19.99
N ILE A 258 -9.85 3.75 21.15
CA ILE A 258 -10.37 2.43 21.52
C ILE A 258 -11.91 2.44 21.47
N PRO A 259 -12.54 1.59 20.64
CA PRO A 259 -13.99 1.56 20.51
C PRO A 259 -14.65 1.05 21.78
N ARG A 260 -15.85 1.57 22.08
CA ARG A 260 -16.65 1.19 23.26
C ARG A 260 -18.03 0.73 22.79
N PHE A 261 -18.39 -0.50 23.13
CA PHE A 261 -19.66 -1.11 22.74
C PHE A 261 -20.26 -1.95 23.89
N PRO A 262 -21.59 -2.13 23.94
CA PRO A 262 -22.23 -2.93 24.98
C PRO A 262 -21.96 -4.44 24.81
N SER A 263 -21.76 -4.92 23.58
CA SER A 263 -21.52 -6.33 23.26
C SER A 263 -20.56 -6.48 22.08
N LEU A 264 -20.01 -7.69 21.91
CA LEU A 264 -19.17 -8.03 20.76
C LEU A 264 -19.97 -7.97 19.44
N GLU A 265 -21.24 -8.38 19.49
CA GLU A 265 -22.17 -8.29 18.36
C GLU A 265 -22.35 -6.85 17.90
N ALA A 266 -22.65 -5.91 18.82
CA ALA A 266 -22.79 -4.49 18.50
C ALA A 266 -21.51 -3.88 17.91
N LEU A 267 -20.33 -4.32 18.39
CA LEU A 267 -19.06 -3.92 17.78
C LEU A 267 -18.96 -4.47 16.33
N ASN A 268 -19.33 -5.72 16.10
CA ASN A 268 -19.24 -6.35 14.79
C ASN A 268 -20.22 -5.73 13.77
N ASP A 269 -21.44 -5.41 14.17
CA ASP A 269 -22.40 -4.70 13.32
C ASP A 269 -21.86 -3.33 12.92
N TRP A 270 -21.26 -2.62 13.89
CA TRP A 270 -20.61 -1.35 13.62
C TRP A 270 -19.40 -1.48 12.69
N LEU A 271 -18.54 -2.50 12.89
CA LEU A 271 -17.38 -2.75 12.03
C LEU A 271 -17.81 -3.00 10.58
N GLU A 272 -18.84 -3.82 10.37
CA GLU A 272 -19.36 -4.12 9.04
C GLU A 272 -19.88 -2.84 8.35
N LEU A 273 -20.73 -2.07 9.04
CA LEU A 273 -21.25 -0.81 8.52
C LEU A 273 -20.13 0.16 8.15
N ARG A 274 -19.13 0.31 9.04
CA ARG A 274 -17.99 1.19 8.79
C ARG A 274 -17.16 0.73 7.61
N CYS A 275 -16.97 -0.58 7.41
CA CYS A 275 -16.28 -1.09 6.23
C CYS A 275 -16.97 -0.62 4.94
N LYS A 276 -18.30 -0.79 4.84
CA LYS A 276 -19.10 -0.35 3.69
C LYS A 276 -18.99 1.17 3.48
N GLU A 277 -19.06 1.96 4.54
CA GLU A 277 -18.84 3.42 4.45
C GLU A 277 -17.44 3.79 3.94
N PHE A 278 -16.41 3.06 4.33
CA PHE A 278 -15.05 3.28 3.84
C PHE A 278 -14.93 2.91 2.37
N TRP A 279 -15.61 1.87 1.90
CA TRP A 279 -15.57 1.51 0.48
C TRP A 279 -16.07 2.65 -0.39
N ALA A 280 -17.18 3.29 0.01
CA ALA A 280 -17.78 4.42 -0.69
C ALA A 280 -16.94 5.71 -0.66
N LYS A 281 -15.96 5.82 0.24
CA LYS A 281 -15.13 7.04 0.40
C LYS A 281 -13.70 6.85 -0.08
N THR A 282 -13.23 5.61 -0.17
CA THR A 282 -11.83 5.30 -0.48
C THR A 282 -11.66 5.17 -1.99
N PRO A 283 -10.85 6.02 -2.64
CA PRO A 283 -10.51 5.83 -4.04
C PRO A 283 -9.80 4.49 -4.25
N HIS A 284 -10.13 3.76 -5.31
CA HIS A 284 -9.49 2.47 -5.60
C HIS A 284 -7.97 2.61 -5.84
N GLY A 285 -7.54 3.76 -6.37
CA GLY A 285 -6.13 4.09 -6.61
C GLY A 285 -5.51 3.49 -7.88
N GLN A 286 -6.21 2.58 -8.56
CA GLN A 286 -5.82 2.04 -9.87
C GLN A 286 -6.95 2.23 -10.89
N MET A 287 -8.18 1.89 -10.50
CA MET A 287 -9.38 2.09 -11.31
C MET A 287 -10.06 3.42 -10.99
N ARG A 288 -10.90 3.89 -11.91
CA ARG A 288 -11.68 5.11 -11.73
C ARG A 288 -12.87 4.82 -10.82
N GLY A 289 -12.97 5.59 -9.74
CA GLY A 289 -14.04 5.43 -8.75
C GLY A 289 -13.49 5.10 -7.37
N THR A 290 -14.42 4.80 -6.48
CA THR A 290 -14.19 4.32 -5.13
C THR A 290 -14.15 2.80 -5.10
N ILE A 291 -13.78 2.21 -3.98
CA ILE A 291 -13.83 0.75 -3.80
C ILE A 291 -15.26 0.22 -3.99
N ALA A 292 -16.28 1.00 -3.63
CA ALA A 292 -17.68 0.57 -3.79
C ALA A 292 -18.18 0.60 -5.25
N ASP A 293 -17.51 1.34 -6.13
CA ASP A 293 -17.89 1.45 -7.55
C ASP A 293 -17.35 0.29 -8.41
N ILE A 294 -16.47 -0.55 -7.85
CA ILE A 294 -15.72 -1.62 -8.51
C ILE A 294 -16.15 -2.99 -7.99
#